data_AF-A0A328SD06-F1
#
_entry.id   AF-A0A328SD06-F1
#
_cell.length_a   1.000
_cell.length_b   1.000
_cell.length_c   1.000
_cell.angle_alpha   90.00
_cell.angle_beta   90.00
_cell.angle_gamma   90.00
#
_symmetry.space_group_name_H-M   'P 1'
#
loop_
_entity.id
_entity.type
_entity.pdbx_description
1 polymer ?
#
loop_
_entity_poly.entity_id
_entity_poly.type
_entity_poly.pdbx_seq_one_letter_code
_entity_poly.pdbx_strand_id
1 'polypeptide(L)'
;GDGFGEHWLSDLVWIHDEWLSDATPLPYDVVHGHSVTTSKNISKMRAADPDAFCGSVGRICSYGKGKYDIDCGCARGGDCALGCLRLDDLEEFYVPSMGN
;
A
#
# COMPACT_ATOMS: atom_id res chain seq x y z
N GLY A 1 28.34 -15.28 1.42
CA GLY A 1 28.55 -15.92 0.10
C GLY A 1 27.23 -16.50 -0.31
N ASP A 2 26.37 -15.64 -0.83
CA ASP A 2 24.94 -15.85 -1.03
C ASP A 2 24.58 -14.95 -2.20
N GLY A 3 24.91 -15.46 -3.39
CA GLY A 3 24.74 -14.80 -4.67
C GLY A 3 23.28 -14.72 -5.09
N PHE A 4 22.51 -13.88 -4.41
CA PHE A 4 21.30 -13.31 -5.00
C PHE A 4 21.72 -12.03 -5.75
N GLY A 5 22.17 -12.21 -6.99
CA GLY A 5 22.61 -11.10 -7.85
C GLY A 5 21.53 -10.04 -8.04
N GLU A 6 21.93 -8.79 -8.14
CA GLU A 6 21.05 -7.61 -8.28
C GLU A 6 20.09 -7.66 -9.48
N HIS A 7 20.26 -8.61 -10.41
CA HIS A 7 19.46 -8.80 -11.61
C HIS A 7 18.01 -9.28 -11.38
N TRP A 8 17.68 -9.92 -10.25
CA TRP A 8 16.30 -10.40 -10.03
C TRP A 8 15.34 -9.29 -9.60
N LEU A 9 15.86 -8.19 -9.04
CA LEU A 9 15.04 -7.05 -8.61
C LEU A 9 14.57 -6.20 -9.80
N SER A 10 15.30 -6.19 -10.92
CA SER A 10 14.91 -5.46 -12.13
C SER A 10 13.72 -6.09 -12.87
N ASP A 11 13.38 -7.34 -12.56
CA ASP A 11 12.24 -8.04 -13.13
C ASP A 11 10.97 -7.94 -12.25
N LEU A 12 11.08 -7.33 -11.07
CA LEU A 12 9.94 -7.09 -10.18
C LEU A 12 9.24 -5.78 -10.57
N VAL A 13 7.94 -5.87 -10.81
CA VAL A 13 7.10 -4.67 -10.91
C VAL A 13 6.95 -4.09 -9.51
N TRP A 14 7.79 -3.10 -9.18
CA TRP A 14 7.73 -2.39 -7.91
C TRP A 14 7.01 -1.05 -8.07
N ILE A 15 6.13 -0.74 -7.12
CA ILE A 15 5.58 0.61 -6.95
C ILE A 15 6.68 1.52 -6.38
N HIS A 16 7.26 2.33 -7.26
CA HIS A 16 8.28 3.31 -6.89
C HIS A 16 7.70 4.46 -6.05
N ASP A 17 8.55 5.12 -5.26
CA ASP A 17 8.15 6.23 -4.39
C ASP A 17 7.48 7.38 -5.17
N GLU A 18 7.89 7.59 -6.42
CA GLU A 18 7.35 8.60 -7.34
C GLU A 18 5.90 8.29 -7.72
N TRP A 19 5.52 7.01 -7.81
CA TRP A 19 4.16 6.58 -8.13
C TRP A 19 3.14 7.02 -7.07
N LEU A 20 3.55 6.97 -5.80
CA LEU A 20 2.74 7.37 -4.65
C LEU A 20 2.46 8.89 -4.63
N SER A 21 3.32 9.67 -5.27
CA SER A 21 3.20 11.13 -5.40
C SER A 21 2.67 11.59 -6.75
N ASP A 22 2.50 10.68 -7.71
CA ASP A 22 2.02 11.02 -9.05
C ASP A 22 0.49 11.14 -9.04
N ALA A 23 0.01 12.35 -9.32
CA ALA A 23 -1.41 12.67 -9.37
C ALA A 23 -2.04 12.40 -10.76
N THR A 24 -1.32 11.79 -11.70
CA THR A 24 -1.82 11.47 -13.04
C THR A 24 -3.01 10.50 -12.97
N PRO A 25 -4.17 10.85 -13.55
CA PRO A 25 -5.32 9.95 -13.61
C PRO A 25 -5.01 8.70 -14.43
N LEU A 26 -5.45 7.53 -13.95
CA LEU A 26 -5.30 6.26 -14.63
C LEU A 26 -6.62 5.81 -15.24
N PRO A 27 -6.60 5.07 -16.36
CA PRO A 27 -7.82 4.53 -16.97
C PRO A 27 -8.32 3.25 -16.29
N TYR A 28 -7.68 2.81 -15.20
CA TYR A 28 -7.99 1.60 -14.45
C TYR A 28 -7.58 1.77 -12.97
N ASP A 29 -8.20 0.98 -12.10
CA ASP A 29 -7.78 0.85 -10.71
C ASP A 29 -6.51 0.00 -10.60
N VAL A 30 -5.58 0.44 -9.77
CA VAL A 30 -4.33 -0.25 -9.42
C VAL A 30 -4.37 -0.58 -7.94
N VAL A 31 -4.50 -1.87 -7.64
CA VAL A 31 -4.40 -2.42 -6.28
C VAL A 31 -3.05 -3.10 -6.15
N HIS A 32 -2.27 -2.74 -5.13
CA HIS A 32 -0.97 -3.34 -4.88
C HIS A 32 -0.74 -3.67 -3.40
N GLY A 33 0.22 -4.55 -3.15
CA GLY A 33 0.73 -4.85 -1.81
C GLY A 33 2.26 -4.82 -1.81
N HIS A 34 2.91 -5.71 -1.05
CA HIS A 34 4.37 -5.89 -0.91
C HIS A 34 5.09 -4.78 -0.13
N SER A 35 4.65 -3.53 -0.30
CA SER A 35 5.17 -2.37 0.42
C SER A 35 4.25 -2.05 1.59
N VAL A 36 4.53 -2.60 2.78
CA VAL A 36 3.76 -2.32 3.99
C VAL A 36 3.49 -0.82 4.14
N THR A 37 2.22 -0.48 4.36
CA THR A 37 1.81 0.89 4.61
C THR A 37 2.55 1.47 5.82
N THR A 38 3.40 2.48 5.58
CA THR A 38 4.16 3.18 6.62
C THR A 38 3.74 4.64 6.76
N SER A 39 4.14 5.28 7.86
CA SER A 39 3.95 6.72 8.07
C SER A 39 4.58 7.57 6.96
N LYS A 40 5.74 7.14 6.41
CA LYS A 40 6.39 7.80 5.28
C LYS A 40 5.50 7.79 4.03
N ASN A 41 4.87 6.66 3.72
CA ASN A 41 3.99 6.52 2.55
C ASN A 41 2.76 7.42 2.73
N ILE A 42 2.17 7.44 3.93
CA ILE A 42 1.00 8.26 4.27
C ILE A 42 1.31 9.75 4.13
N SER A 43 2.46 10.22 4.63
CA SER A 43 2.84 11.64 4.55
C SER A 43 3.06 12.10 3.11
N LYS A 44 3.70 11.28 2.27
CA LYS A 44 3.90 11.60 0.85
C LYS A 44 2.57 11.66 0.09
N MET A 45 1.69 10.70 0.36
CA MET A 45 0.36 10.63 -0.23
C MET A 45 -0.47 11.89 0.09
N ARG A 46 -0.58 12.25 1.37
CA ARG A 46 -1.35 13.44 1.79
C ARG A 46 -0.81 14.74 1.19
N ALA A 47 0.48 14.80 0.88
CA ALA A 47 1.09 15.94 0.21
C ALA A 47 0.75 16.00 -1.30
N ALA A 48 0.54 14.85 -1.93
CA ALA A 48 0.26 14.73 -3.35
C ALA A 48 -1.23 14.86 -3.70
N ASP A 49 -2.11 14.32 -2.86
CA ASP A 49 -3.56 14.37 -3.04
C ASP A 49 -4.26 14.55 -1.68
N PRO A 50 -4.93 15.70 -1.44
CA PRO A 50 -5.65 15.94 -0.19
C PRO A 50 -6.90 15.05 -0.02
N ASP A 51 -7.42 14.48 -1.11
CA ASP A 51 -8.55 13.54 -1.09
C ASP A 51 -8.11 12.10 -0.82
N ALA A 52 -6.79 11.85 -0.79
CA ALA A 52 -6.26 10.55 -0.45
C ALA A 52 -6.55 10.19 1.01
N PHE A 53 -7.05 8.98 1.22
CA PHE A 53 -7.43 8.47 2.52
C PHE A 53 -6.50 7.37 2.97
N CYS A 54 -5.99 7.48 4.20
CA CYS A 54 -5.38 6.36 4.90
C CYS A 54 -5.60 6.52 6.40
N GLY A 55 -6.22 5.51 7.01
CA GLY A 55 -6.62 5.55 8.42
C GLY A 55 -5.43 5.60 9.37
N SER A 56 -4.41 4.75 9.15
CA SER A 56 -3.18 4.70 9.95
C SER A 56 -2.13 3.80 9.28
N VAL A 57 -0.94 3.69 9.89
CA VAL A 57 0.01 2.59 9.60
C VAL A 57 -0.72 1.24 9.74
N GLY A 58 -0.42 0.29 8.86
CA GLY A 58 -1.03 -1.05 8.88
C GLY A 58 -2.50 -1.08 8.48
N ARG A 59 -2.94 -0.12 7.66
CA ARG A 59 -4.30 -0.04 7.09
C ARG A 59 -4.24 0.14 5.59
N ILE A 60 -5.35 -0.11 4.91
CA ILE A 60 -5.48 0.15 3.49
C ILE A 60 -5.32 1.67 3.27
N CYS A 61 -4.55 2.06 2.27
CA CYS A 61 -4.48 3.44 1.80
C CYS A 61 -5.05 3.54 0.38
N SER A 62 -5.93 4.53 0.16
CA SER A 62 -6.29 5.02 -1.17
C SER A 62 -5.48 6.27 -1.47
N TYR A 63 -4.65 6.24 -2.51
CA TYR A 63 -3.87 7.38 -2.99
C TYR A 63 -4.69 8.31 -3.92
N GLY A 64 -6.02 8.16 -3.94
CA GLY A 64 -6.89 8.82 -4.90
C GLY A 64 -6.83 8.19 -6.30
N LYS A 65 -7.78 8.55 -7.17
CA LYS A 65 -7.76 8.25 -8.62
C LYS A 65 -7.50 6.78 -8.97
N GLY A 66 -8.08 5.86 -8.20
CA GLY A 66 -8.02 4.43 -8.44
C GLY A 66 -6.72 3.75 -7.98
N LYS A 67 -5.92 4.36 -7.10
CA LYS A 67 -4.69 3.75 -6.58
C LYS A 67 -4.87 3.27 -5.13
N TYR A 68 -4.59 2.00 -4.85
CA TYR A 68 -4.80 1.38 -3.53
C TYR A 68 -3.61 0.54 -3.08
N ASP A 69 -3.11 0.79 -1.86
CA ASP A 69 -2.18 -0.09 -1.13
C ASP A 69 -2.95 -0.89 -0.10
N ILE A 70 -2.89 -2.21 -0.20
CA ILE A 70 -3.58 -3.14 0.70
C ILE A 70 -2.61 -3.91 1.62
N ASP A 71 -1.30 -3.62 1.57
CA ASP A 71 -0.33 -4.25 2.47
C ASP A 71 -0.37 -3.62 3.87
N CYS A 72 -1.31 -4.14 4.66
CA CYS A 72 -1.52 -3.76 6.05
C CYS A 72 -0.46 -4.34 7.01
N GLY A 73 0.58 -5.00 6.50
CA GLY A 73 1.69 -5.50 7.31
C GLY A 73 1.32 -6.67 8.22
N CYS A 74 0.30 -7.47 7.87
CA CYS A 74 -0.24 -8.55 8.73
C CYS A 74 0.85 -9.43 9.37
N ALA A 75 1.87 -9.81 8.58
CA ALA A 75 2.95 -10.68 9.02
C ALA A 75 3.89 -10.05 10.07
N ARG A 76 3.83 -8.73 10.28
CA ARG A 76 4.65 -8.01 11.27
C ARG A 76 4.10 -8.07 12.70
N GLY A 77 2.85 -8.50 12.89
CA GLY A 77 2.22 -8.51 14.21
C GLY A 77 1.91 -7.11 14.75
N GLY A 78 1.65 -7.01 16.06
CA GLY A 78 1.37 -5.74 16.75
C GLY A 78 0.05 -5.10 16.29
N ASP A 79 0.08 -3.79 16.02
CA ASP A 79 -1.10 -3.02 15.58
C ASP A 79 -1.46 -3.21 14.09
N CYS A 80 -0.79 -4.15 13.40
CA CYS A 80 -1.07 -4.47 12.00
C CYS A 80 -2.30 -5.38 11.84
N ALA A 81 -2.75 -5.55 10.61
CA ALA A 81 -3.90 -6.39 10.27
C ALA A 81 -3.72 -7.07 8.91
N LEU A 82 -4.54 -8.08 8.64
CA LEU A 82 -4.88 -8.49 7.27
C LEU A 82 -6.04 -7.62 6.80
N GLY A 83 -5.79 -6.81 5.78
CA GLY A 83 -6.81 -5.97 5.14
C GLY A 83 -7.46 -6.64 3.94
N CYS A 84 -8.71 -6.30 3.68
CA CYS A 84 -9.45 -6.64 2.46
C CYS A 84 -10.25 -5.42 2.00
N LEU A 85 -10.19 -5.12 0.70
CA LEU A 85 -10.93 -4.02 0.08
C LEU A 85 -11.97 -4.59 -0.88
N ARG A 86 -13.25 -4.29 -0.66
CA ARG A 86 -14.31 -4.58 -1.65
C ARG A 86 -14.37 -3.45 -2.66
N LEU A 87 -14.18 -3.76 -3.94
CA LEU A 87 -14.03 -2.74 -4.98
C LEU A 87 -15.34 -2.03 -5.36
N ASP A 88 -16.50 -2.68 -5.18
CA ASP A 88 -17.81 -2.13 -5.58
C ASP A 88 -18.19 -0.84 -4.83
N ASP A 89 -17.80 -0.75 -3.56
CA ASP A 89 -18.15 0.35 -2.65
C ASP A 89 -16.97 0.85 -1.81
N LEU A 90 -15.77 0.32 -2.07
CA LEU A 90 -14.55 0.62 -1.34
C LEU A 90 -14.64 0.34 0.18
N GLU A 91 -15.52 -0.59 0.59
CA GLU A 91 -15.60 -1.00 1.99
C GLU A 91 -14.36 -1.80 2.41
N GLU A 92 -13.82 -1.43 3.57
CA GLU A 92 -12.61 -2.03 4.14
C GLU A 92 -12.95 -3.03 5.25
N PHE A 93 -12.32 -4.20 5.21
CA PHE A 93 -12.44 -5.24 6.22
C PHE A 93 -11.07 -5.57 6.81
N TYR A 94 -11.03 -5.87 8.10
CA TYR A 94 -9.78 -6.12 8.81
C TYR A 94 -9.88 -7.31 9.76
N VAL A 95 -8.85 -8.15 9.71
CA VAL A 95 -8.57 -9.16 10.75
C VAL A 95 -7.29 -8.75 11.46
N PRO A 96 -7.31 -8.43 12.77
CA PRO A 96 -6.11 -8.07 13.52
C PRO A 96 -5.03 -9.14 13.41
N SER A 97 -3.77 -8.73 13.30
CA SER A 97 -2.67 -9.69 13.42
C SER A 97 -2.71 -10.36 14.79
N MET A 98 -2.48 -11.67 14.82
CA MET A 98 -2.27 -12.38 16.08
C MET A 98 -0.95 -11.85 16.68
N GLY A 99 -1.00 -11.29 17.89
CA GLY A 99 0.20 -10.90 18.62
C GLY A 99 1.07 -12.13 18.90
N ASN A 100 2.38 -12.01 18.69
CA ASN A 100 3.35 -12.90 19.32
C ASN A 100 3.56 -12.49 20.77
#